data_AF-A0A1A9AJD3-F1
#
_entry.id   AF-A0A1A9AJD3-F1
#
_cell.length_a   1.000
_cell.length_b   1.000
_cell.length_c   1.000
_cell.angle_alpha   90.00
_cell.angle_beta   90.00
_cell.angle_gamma   90.00
#
_symmetry.space_group_name_H-M   'P 1'
#
loop_
_entity.id
_entity.type
_entity.pdbx_description
1 polymer ?
#
loop_
_entity_poly.entity_id
_entity_poly.type
_entity_poly.pdbx_seq_one_letter_code
_entity_poly.pdbx_strand_id
1 'polypeptide(L)'
;MTPNNVTAEERYGFFKMFDEYASKESSSVQSSEGVSYCDSSSDDDIFTHIGSPKEFCKKFKRLYNILKSSRAGNQDGDIDKNDCAFLNYWLNDKLRGANADTTICVKTFYQKLKSEEDTFLKSALLETKIYNIEKYDLENMRRLYDLYNIKSNVSEAIAKEMGNEESISCLTYTKECFGKYRDAIIKCLGDCSHFYSVLTEFKRKFEEELSSYTEKSIQCKYKELFELPDYGVVIKEHESVKIMRNTTISVLFPVFGVFFMLIFSDKLIPISQQILEKIKRTKNMLFGAGEKSNELLSYTSDNDNIFGDYEEYSIRYYSVGNY
;
A
#
# COMPACT_ATOMS: atom_id res chain seq x y z
N MET A 1 17.01 -11.67 17.68
CA MET A 1 17.82 -12.15 16.55
C MET A 1 17.19 -13.40 15.99
N THR A 2 16.97 -13.45 14.68
CA THR A 2 16.57 -14.70 14.01
C THR A 2 17.71 -15.72 14.17
N PRO A 3 17.44 -16.97 14.58
CA PRO A 3 18.48 -17.97 14.66
C PRO A 3 19.14 -18.14 13.28
N ASN A 4 20.47 -18.21 13.22
CA ASN A 4 21.25 -18.38 11.99
C ASN A 4 20.97 -19.69 11.22
N ASN A 5 19.99 -20.50 11.65
CA ASN A 5 19.67 -21.82 11.08
C ASN A 5 18.24 -21.93 10.52
N VAL A 6 17.44 -20.85 10.49
CA VAL A 6 16.08 -20.94 9.95
C VAL A 6 16.13 -20.93 8.43
N THR A 7 15.68 -22.02 7.82
CA THR A 7 15.63 -22.15 6.36
C THR A 7 14.53 -21.28 5.75
N ALA A 8 14.65 -20.95 4.47
CA ALA A 8 13.61 -20.22 3.74
C ALA A 8 12.26 -20.95 3.73
N GLU A 9 12.28 -22.28 3.59
CA GLU A 9 11.08 -23.11 3.64
C GLU A 9 10.41 -23.01 5.02
N GLU A 10 11.17 -23.02 6.11
CA GLU A 10 10.61 -22.84 7.47
C GLU A 10 10.09 -21.43 7.74
N ARG A 11 10.45 -20.44 6.94
CA ARG A 11 9.95 -19.06 7.07
C ARG A 11 8.75 -18.79 6.20
N TYR A 12 8.78 -19.25 4.95
CA TYR A 12 7.79 -18.90 3.92
C TYR A 12 6.88 -20.08 3.51
N GLY A 13 7.15 -21.31 3.94
CA GLY A 13 6.46 -22.52 3.47
C GLY A 13 4.94 -22.46 3.58
N PHE A 14 4.41 -21.79 4.62
CA PHE A 14 2.96 -21.65 4.80
C PHE A 14 2.27 -20.83 3.69
N PHE A 15 2.98 -19.95 2.97
CA PHE A 15 2.40 -19.20 1.84
C PHE A 15 1.96 -20.11 0.68
N LYS A 16 2.53 -21.32 0.58
CA LYS A 16 2.08 -22.34 -0.38
C LYS A 16 0.64 -22.80 -0.11
N MET A 17 0.16 -22.63 1.12
CA MET A 17 -1.20 -22.98 1.56
C MET A 17 -1.89 -21.75 2.17
N PHE A 18 -1.58 -20.56 1.67
CA PHE A 18 -2.03 -19.29 2.26
C PHE A 18 -3.56 -19.26 2.51
N ASP A 19 -4.36 -19.65 1.52
CA ASP A 19 -5.82 -19.59 1.60
C ASP A 19 -6.36 -20.43 2.77
N GLU A 20 -5.73 -21.57 3.08
CA GLU A 20 -6.09 -22.38 4.25
C GLU A 20 -5.78 -21.65 5.57
N TYR A 21 -4.61 -21.02 5.67
CA TYR A 21 -4.20 -20.31 6.88
C TYR A 21 -5.00 -19.02 7.10
N ALA A 22 -5.26 -18.25 6.04
CA ALA A 22 -6.08 -17.04 6.10
C ALA A 22 -7.52 -17.35 6.51
N SER A 23 -8.09 -18.46 6.00
CA SER A 23 -9.41 -18.95 6.42
C SER A 23 -9.43 -19.31 7.91
N LYS A 24 -8.45 -20.09 8.38
CA LYS A 24 -8.33 -20.47 9.80
C LYS A 24 -8.11 -19.26 10.72
N GLU A 25 -7.33 -18.28 10.30
CA GLU A 25 -7.16 -17.01 11.02
C GLU A 25 -8.49 -16.27 11.16
N SER A 26 -9.25 -16.15 10.07
CA SER A 26 -10.54 -15.47 10.05
C SER A 26 -11.56 -16.13 10.98
N SER A 27 -11.63 -17.47 10.98
CA SER A 27 -12.51 -18.23 11.89
C SER A 27 -12.17 -18.06 13.37
N SER A 28 -10.90 -17.77 13.71
CA SER A 28 -10.47 -17.57 15.11
C SER A 28 -11.09 -16.33 15.77
N VAL A 29 -11.58 -15.38 14.96
CA VAL A 29 -12.22 -14.13 15.42
C VAL A 29 -13.70 -14.34 15.79
N GLN A 30 -14.39 -15.28 15.15
CA GLN A 30 -15.85 -15.44 15.25
C GLN A 30 -16.31 -16.41 16.35
N SER A 31 -15.43 -17.28 16.85
CA SER A 31 -15.81 -18.27 17.86
C SER A 31 -16.07 -17.62 19.24
N SER A 32 -17.28 -17.78 19.76
CA SER A 32 -17.72 -17.31 21.09
C SER A 32 -17.33 -18.24 22.23
N GLU A 33 -16.66 -19.37 21.97
CA GLU A 33 -16.36 -20.36 23.00
C GLU A 33 -15.18 -19.94 23.90
N GLY A 34 -15.41 -20.19 25.20
CA GLY A 34 -14.63 -19.74 26.34
C GLY A 34 -13.25 -20.36 26.38
N VAL A 35 -12.23 -19.56 26.07
CA VAL A 35 -10.86 -19.83 26.48
C VAL A 35 -10.68 -19.15 27.85
N SER A 36 -10.99 -19.85 28.93
CA SER A 36 -10.93 -19.35 30.32
C SER A 36 -9.51 -19.22 30.88
N TYR A 37 -8.49 -19.21 30.02
CA TYR A 37 -7.07 -19.33 30.38
C TYR A 37 -6.25 -18.08 30.00
N CYS A 38 -6.92 -16.96 29.77
CA CYS A 38 -6.31 -15.68 29.41
C CYS A 38 -6.56 -14.59 30.46
N ASP A 39 -7.04 -14.98 31.64
CA ASP A 39 -7.48 -14.05 32.68
C ASP A 39 -6.37 -13.61 33.64
N SER A 40 -5.27 -14.38 33.74
CA SER A 40 -4.14 -14.16 34.64
C SER A 40 -2.95 -13.41 34.03
N SER A 41 -3.01 -13.06 32.75
CA SER A 41 -1.87 -12.52 31.98
C SER A 41 -1.96 -11.03 31.64
N SER A 42 -2.86 -10.27 32.26
CA SER A 42 -3.09 -8.85 31.90
C SER A 42 -2.09 -7.84 32.48
N ASP A 43 -1.39 -8.19 33.55
CA ASP A 43 -0.65 -7.21 34.37
C ASP A 43 0.87 -7.21 34.13
N ASP A 44 1.34 -7.99 33.15
CA ASP A 44 2.76 -8.08 32.82
C ASP A 44 3.15 -7.04 31.75
N ASP A 45 4.25 -6.32 31.97
CA ASP A 45 4.78 -5.26 31.10
C ASP A 45 4.91 -5.69 29.63
N ILE A 46 5.09 -7.00 29.36
CA ILE A 46 5.21 -7.52 28.00
C ILE A 46 3.93 -7.35 27.16
N PHE A 47 2.78 -7.16 27.81
CA PHE A 47 1.49 -6.97 27.16
C PHE A 47 1.11 -5.49 26.99
N THR A 48 1.92 -4.55 27.49
CA THR A 48 1.64 -3.10 27.42
C THR A 48 1.52 -2.58 25.98
N HIS A 49 2.16 -3.26 25.02
CA HIS A 49 2.08 -2.94 23.59
C HIS A 49 0.82 -3.49 22.90
N ILE A 50 -0.02 -4.24 23.61
CA ILE A 50 -1.24 -4.87 23.08
C ILE A 50 -2.44 -4.15 23.69
N GLY A 51 -3.28 -3.54 22.84
CA GLY A 51 -4.46 -2.81 23.32
C GLY A 51 -5.46 -3.64 24.12
N SER A 52 -5.53 -4.96 23.88
CA SER A 52 -6.26 -5.90 24.72
C SER A 52 -5.50 -7.24 24.86
N PRO A 53 -4.70 -7.39 25.92
CA PRO A 53 -3.90 -8.60 26.17
C PRO A 53 -4.74 -9.87 26.23
N LYS A 54 -5.90 -9.79 26.90
CA LYS A 54 -6.82 -10.92 27.07
C LYS A 54 -7.39 -11.38 25.74
N GLU A 55 -7.86 -10.45 24.90
CA GLU A 55 -8.43 -10.79 23.59
C GLU A 55 -7.36 -11.29 22.62
N PHE A 56 -6.15 -10.75 22.69
CA PHE A 56 -5.00 -11.27 21.94
C PHE A 56 -4.70 -12.73 22.31
N CYS A 57 -4.60 -13.02 23.61
CA CYS A 57 -4.36 -14.37 24.11
C CYS A 57 -5.46 -15.34 23.63
N LYS A 58 -6.74 -14.95 23.76
CA LYS A 58 -7.87 -15.76 23.31
C LYS A 58 -7.79 -16.06 21.82
N LYS A 59 -7.51 -15.05 20.98
CA LYS A 59 -7.36 -15.21 19.53
C LYS A 59 -6.22 -16.16 19.18
N PHE A 60 -5.05 -15.97 19.79
CA PHE A 60 -3.91 -16.86 19.53
C PHE A 60 -4.18 -18.31 19.94
N LYS A 61 -4.76 -18.52 21.14
CA LYS A 61 -5.12 -19.87 21.60
C LYS A 61 -6.16 -20.52 20.68
N ARG A 62 -7.20 -19.79 20.26
CA ARG A 62 -8.18 -20.30 19.27
C ARG A 62 -7.52 -20.69 17.96
N LEU A 63 -6.66 -19.82 17.43
CA LEU A 63 -5.93 -20.08 16.19
C LEU A 63 -5.08 -21.35 16.29
N TYR A 64 -4.31 -21.50 17.37
CA TYR A 64 -3.53 -22.71 17.65
C TYR A 64 -4.42 -23.97 17.66
N ASN A 65 -5.58 -23.91 18.32
CA ASN A 65 -6.47 -25.07 18.41
C ASN A 65 -7.15 -25.42 17.08
N ILE A 66 -7.51 -24.42 16.28
CA ILE A 66 -8.02 -24.64 14.91
C ILE A 66 -6.97 -25.37 14.08
N LEU A 67 -5.72 -24.90 14.12
CA LEU A 67 -4.61 -25.54 13.41
C LEU A 67 -4.40 -26.98 13.85
N LYS A 68 -4.31 -27.22 15.17
CA LYS A 68 -4.17 -28.56 15.74
C LYS A 68 -5.33 -29.49 15.38
N SER A 69 -6.57 -29.01 15.54
CA SER A 69 -7.78 -29.82 15.27
C SER A 69 -7.91 -30.16 13.80
N SER A 70 -7.48 -29.28 12.89
CA SER A 70 -7.45 -29.56 11.44
C SER A 70 -6.51 -30.72 11.06
N ARG A 71 -5.66 -31.18 11.99
CA ARG A 71 -4.71 -32.29 11.82
C ARG A 71 -5.09 -33.56 12.58
N ALA A 72 -6.22 -33.59 13.29
CA ALA A 72 -6.63 -34.68 14.17
C ALA A 72 -6.85 -36.06 13.47
N GLY A 73 -6.74 -36.14 12.13
CA GLY A 73 -6.75 -37.39 11.36
C GLY A 73 -5.37 -37.95 10.99
N ASN A 74 -4.27 -37.24 11.28
CA ASN A 74 -2.90 -37.70 11.02
C ASN A 74 -2.32 -38.36 12.29
N GLN A 75 -1.44 -39.36 12.11
CA GLN A 75 -0.94 -40.24 13.19
C GLN A 75 -0.30 -39.54 14.42
N ASP A 76 0.01 -38.23 14.34
CA ASP A 76 0.60 -37.46 15.44
C ASP A 76 -0.30 -36.35 16.04
N GLY A 77 -1.43 -35.99 15.41
CA GLY A 77 -2.39 -35.01 15.95
C GLY A 77 -1.85 -33.64 16.40
N ASP A 78 -0.58 -33.32 16.10
CA ASP A 78 0.11 -32.09 16.47
C ASP A 78 0.35 -31.20 15.25
N ILE A 79 0.62 -29.93 15.51
CA ILE A 79 0.91 -28.92 14.49
C ILE A 79 2.22 -29.25 13.73
N ASP A 80 2.28 -28.90 12.45
CA ASP A 80 3.45 -29.15 11.61
C ASP A 80 4.39 -27.92 11.51
N LYS A 81 5.43 -28.02 10.68
CA LYS A 81 6.41 -26.94 10.48
C LYS A 81 5.80 -25.68 9.83
N ASN A 82 4.84 -25.83 8.92
CA ASN A 82 4.15 -24.71 8.28
C ASN A 82 3.18 -24.05 9.26
N ASP A 83 2.49 -24.83 10.09
CA ASP A 83 1.67 -24.31 11.19
C ASP A 83 2.52 -23.50 12.16
N CYS A 84 3.72 -24.00 12.51
CA CYS A 84 4.69 -23.27 13.33
C CYS A 84 5.17 -21.98 12.65
N ALA A 85 5.50 -22.03 11.36
CA ALA A 85 5.95 -20.88 10.59
C ALA A 85 4.88 -19.79 10.55
N PHE A 86 3.63 -20.18 10.31
CA PHE A 86 2.48 -19.29 10.30
C PHE A 86 2.23 -18.66 11.68
N LEU A 87 2.21 -19.46 12.76
CA LEU A 87 2.03 -18.94 14.13
C LEU A 87 3.17 -18.00 14.54
N ASN A 88 4.41 -18.31 14.14
CA ASN A 88 5.56 -17.44 14.39
C ASN A 88 5.44 -16.10 13.62
N TYR A 89 5.05 -16.14 12.35
CA TYR A 89 4.74 -14.95 11.56
C TYR A 89 3.63 -14.13 12.23
N TRP A 90 2.51 -14.77 12.56
CA TRP A 90 1.35 -14.11 13.15
C TRP A 90 1.70 -13.38 14.44
N LEU A 91 2.42 -14.02 15.36
CA LEU A 91 2.89 -13.37 16.58
C LEU A 91 3.81 -12.19 16.29
N ASN A 92 4.78 -12.35 15.40
CA ASN A 92 5.68 -11.25 15.02
C ASN A 92 4.91 -10.07 14.42
N ASP A 93 3.96 -10.33 13.53
CA ASP A 93 3.16 -9.31 12.87
C ASP A 93 2.30 -8.53 13.87
N LYS A 94 1.52 -9.25 14.68
CA LYS A 94 0.53 -8.65 15.58
C LYS A 94 1.16 -8.02 16.83
N LEU A 95 2.25 -8.55 17.36
CA LEU A 95 2.92 -7.99 18.55
C LEU A 95 3.79 -6.79 18.21
N ARG A 96 4.55 -6.86 17.11
CA ARG A 96 5.59 -5.86 16.80
C ARG A 96 5.08 -4.72 15.93
N GLY A 97 3.83 -4.82 15.48
CA GLY A 97 3.11 -3.77 14.77
C GLY A 97 3.80 -3.26 13.51
N ALA A 98 3.31 -2.16 12.95
CA ALA A 98 3.79 -1.63 11.67
C ALA A 98 5.30 -1.34 11.65
N ASN A 99 5.88 -0.93 12.80
CA ASN A 99 7.29 -0.57 12.90
C ASN A 99 8.24 -1.77 13.07
N ALA A 100 7.69 -2.99 13.22
CA ALA A 100 8.44 -4.20 13.53
C ALA A 100 9.34 -4.02 14.76
N ASP A 101 8.78 -3.47 15.83
CA ASP A 101 9.48 -3.09 17.06
C ASP A 101 10.41 -4.23 17.52
N THR A 102 11.70 -3.93 17.58
CA THR A 102 12.75 -4.89 17.93
C THR A 102 12.94 -5.05 19.44
N THR A 103 12.35 -4.15 20.24
CA THR A 103 12.38 -4.24 21.71
C THR A 103 11.48 -5.37 22.23
N ILE A 104 10.44 -5.72 21.47
CA ILE A 104 9.49 -6.78 21.82
C ILE A 104 10.07 -8.14 21.47
N CYS A 105 10.34 -8.97 22.49
CA CYS A 105 10.80 -10.35 22.31
C CYS A 105 9.61 -11.32 22.18
N VAL A 106 9.39 -11.84 20.97
CA VAL A 106 8.25 -12.73 20.67
C VAL A 106 8.36 -14.06 21.41
N LYS A 107 9.59 -14.56 21.59
CA LYS A 107 9.84 -15.79 22.34
C LYS A 107 9.48 -15.64 23.82
N THR A 108 9.89 -14.54 24.45
CA THR A 108 9.54 -14.25 25.85
C THR A 108 8.04 -14.09 26.01
N PHE A 109 7.37 -13.42 25.05
CA PHE A 109 5.92 -13.31 25.03
C PHE A 109 5.25 -14.68 25.00
N TYR A 110 5.66 -15.55 24.08
CA TYR A 110 5.09 -16.89 23.95
C TYR A 110 5.31 -17.74 25.21
N GLN A 111 6.49 -17.66 25.85
CA GLN A 111 6.78 -18.36 27.10
C GLN A 111 5.86 -17.92 28.24
N LYS A 112 5.63 -16.61 28.38
CA LYS A 112 4.70 -16.07 29.39
C LYS A 112 3.26 -16.45 29.08
N LEU A 113 2.87 -16.44 27.80
CA LEU A 113 1.56 -16.89 27.35
C LEU A 113 1.30 -18.37 27.66
N LYS A 114 2.35 -19.20 27.53
CA LYS A 114 2.28 -20.62 27.80
C LYS A 114 2.18 -20.94 29.30
N SER A 115 2.62 -20.09 30.24
CA SER A 115 2.68 -20.39 31.69
C SER A 115 3.22 -21.81 32.04
N GLU A 116 3.42 -22.15 33.31
CA GLU A 116 3.85 -23.52 33.69
C GLU A 116 2.65 -24.48 33.82
N GLU A 117 1.45 -23.92 34.00
CA GLU A 117 0.22 -24.68 34.24
C GLU A 117 -0.69 -24.78 33.01
N ASP A 118 -0.35 -24.13 31.88
CA ASP A 118 -1.21 -24.16 30.70
C ASP A 118 -1.21 -25.55 30.06
N THR A 119 -2.36 -26.19 30.16
CA THR A 119 -2.57 -27.50 29.55
C THR A 119 -2.81 -27.42 28.04
N PHE A 120 -2.93 -26.21 27.48
CA PHE A 120 -3.37 -25.96 26.12
C PHE A 120 -2.21 -25.84 25.12
N LEU A 121 -1.18 -25.04 25.39
CA LEU A 121 -0.05 -24.77 24.48
C LEU A 121 1.10 -25.80 24.67
N LYS A 122 0.86 -27.07 24.37
CA LYS A 122 1.80 -28.18 24.67
C LYS A 122 2.79 -28.57 23.56
N SER A 123 2.74 -27.96 22.38
CA SER A 123 3.62 -28.39 21.27
C SER A 123 5.08 -28.01 21.52
N ALA A 124 5.93 -29.04 21.72
CA ALA A 124 7.38 -28.88 21.84
C ALA A 124 8.01 -28.37 20.53
N LEU A 125 7.41 -28.73 19.37
CA LEU A 125 7.88 -28.24 18.08
C LEU A 125 7.75 -26.72 18.01
N LEU A 126 6.59 -26.17 18.37
CA LEU A 126 6.33 -24.73 18.32
C LEU A 126 7.31 -23.93 19.19
N GLU A 127 7.62 -24.41 20.40
CA GLU A 127 8.59 -23.77 21.28
C GLU A 127 9.96 -23.55 20.62
N THR A 128 10.40 -24.50 19.79
CA THR A 128 11.66 -24.40 19.06
C THR A 128 11.58 -23.48 17.83
N LYS A 129 10.37 -23.12 17.40
CA LYS A 129 10.09 -22.37 16.16
C LYS A 129 9.57 -20.96 16.40
N ILE A 130 9.33 -20.55 17.65
CA ILE A 130 9.06 -19.15 17.98
C ILE A 130 10.36 -18.35 18.12
N TYR A 131 10.50 -17.31 17.30
CA TYR A 131 11.63 -16.39 17.30
C TYR A 131 11.27 -15.01 16.72
N ASN A 132 12.08 -13.99 16.99
CA ASN A 132 11.93 -12.68 16.35
C ASN A 132 12.43 -12.73 14.90
N ILE A 133 11.50 -12.57 13.95
CA ILE A 133 11.81 -12.44 12.52
C ILE A 133 12.55 -11.11 12.29
N GLU A 134 13.65 -11.10 11.54
CA GLU A 134 14.35 -9.86 11.16
C GLU A 134 13.38 -8.85 10.54
N LYS A 135 13.58 -7.55 10.80
CA LYS A 135 12.65 -6.51 10.34
C LYS A 135 12.42 -6.57 8.83
N TYR A 136 13.50 -6.70 8.07
CA TYR A 136 13.46 -6.80 6.62
C TYR A 136 12.63 -8.00 6.13
N ASP A 137 12.85 -9.17 6.74
CA ASP A 137 12.11 -10.39 6.41
C ASP A 137 10.62 -10.28 6.77
N LEU A 138 10.30 -9.70 7.94
CA LEU A 138 8.91 -9.51 8.38
C LEU A 138 8.16 -8.55 7.45
N GLU A 139 8.80 -7.45 7.02
CA GLU A 139 8.22 -6.53 6.04
C GLU A 139 7.97 -7.21 4.69
N ASN A 140 8.86 -8.09 4.26
CA ASN A 140 8.67 -8.88 3.04
C ASN A 140 7.52 -9.89 3.19
N MET A 141 7.43 -10.59 4.32
CA MET A 141 6.31 -11.49 4.59
C MET A 141 4.97 -10.74 4.61
N ARG A 142 4.91 -9.53 5.18
CA ARG A 142 3.71 -8.67 5.13
C ARG A 142 3.30 -8.32 3.70
N ARG A 143 4.26 -8.04 2.82
CA ARG A 143 3.98 -7.77 1.40
C ARG A 143 3.35 -8.98 0.72
N LEU A 144 3.86 -10.18 0.98
CA LEU A 144 3.26 -11.41 0.47
C LEU A 144 1.86 -11.62 1.05
N TYR A 145 1.69 -11.41 2.35
CA TYR A 145 0.39 -11.53 3.00
C TYR A 145 -0.65 -10.59 2.36
N ASP A 146 -0.29 -9.33 2.14
CA ASP A 146 -1.11 -8.34 1.43
C ASP A 146 -1.44 -8.78 0.00
N LEU A 147 -0.45 -9.28 -0.74
CA LEU A 147 -0.64 -9.75 -2.12
C LEU A 147 -1.62 -10.91 -2.21
N TYR A 148 -1.49 -11.90 -1.31
CA TYR A 148 -2.44 -13.01 -1.27
C TYR A 148 -3.83 -12.57 -0.82
N ASN A 149 -3.97 -11.66 0.14
CA ASN A 149 -5.28 -11.08 0.49
C ASN A 149 -5.93 -10.39 -0.70
N ILE A 150 -5.17 -9.61 -1.47
CA ILE A 150 -5.68 -8.97 -2.68
C ILE A 150 -6.11 -10.03 -3.70
N LYS A 151 -5.33 -11.11 -3.89
CA LYS A 151 -5.73 -12.25 -4.73
C LYS A 151 -7.09 -12.82 -4.28
N SER A 152 -7.28 -13.07 -2.99
CA SER A 152 -8.55 -13.56 -2.44
C SER A 152 -9.70 -12.57 -2.70
N ASN A 153 -9.46 -11.26 -2.54
CA ASN A 153 -10.44 -10.22 -2.85
C ASN A 153 -10.81 -10.19 -4.34
N VAL A 154 -9.85 -10.43 -5.25
CA VAL A 154 -10.13 -10.58 -6.69
C VAL A 154 -11.06 -11.78 -6.92
N SER A 155 -10.74 -12.95 -6.36
CA SER A 155 -11.58 -14.15 -6.46
C SER A 155 -12.99 -13.93 -5.91
N GLU A 156 -13.11 -13.27 -4.76
CA GLU A 156 -14.40 -12.96 -4.12
C GLU A 156 -15.23 -11.98 -4.97
N ALA A 157 -14.62 -10.90 -5.47
CA ALA A 157 -15.29 -9.93 -6.33
C ALA A 157 -15.86 -10.61 -7.59
N ILE A 158 -15.07 -11.49 -8.20
CA ILE A 158 -15.49 -12.27 -9.37
C ILE A 158 -16.63 -13.23 -9.02
N ALA A 159 -16.55 -13.93 -7.89
CA ALA A 159 -17.60 -14.85 -7.46
C ALA A 159 -18.93 -14.12 -7.20
N LYS A 160 -18.88 -12.95 -6.57
CA LYS A 160 -20.04 -12.09 -6.32
C LYS A 160 -20.66 -11.56 -7.61
N GLU A 161 -19.84 -11.13 -8.57
CA GLU A 161 -20.30 -10.72 -9.89
C GLU A 161 -21.09 -11.85 -10.58
N MET A 162 -20.57 -13.09 -10.55
CA MET A 162 -21.28 -14.26 -11.11
C MET A 162 -22.57 -14.59 -10.37
N GLY A 163 -22.62 -14.30 -9.06
CA GLY A 163 -23.81 -14.43 -8.22
C GLY A 163 -24.84 -13.32 -8.41
N ASN A 164 -24.58 -12.33 -9.27
CA ASN A 164 -25.36 -11.09 -9.39
C ASN A 164 -25.46 -10.30 -8.06
N GLU A 165 -24.42 -10.39 -7.24
CA GLU A 165 -24.30 -9.63 -5.99
C GLU A 165 -23.54 -8.31 -6.21
N GLU A 166 -23.89 -7.28 -5.45
CA GLU A 166 -23.15 -6.03 -5.45
C GLU A 166 -21.73 -6.26 -4.89
N SER A 167 -20.71 -5.90 -5.68
CA SER A 167 -19.32 -6.04 -5.28
C SER A 167 -18.45 -4.95 -5.89
N ILE A 168 -17.34 -4.65 -5.20
CA ILE A 168 -16.27 -3.82 -5.77
C ILE A 168 -15.75 -4.54 -7.01
N SER A 169 -15.54 -3.79 -8.09
CA SER A 169 -15.02 -4.35 -9.33
C SER A 169 -13.68 -5.07 -9.10
N CYS A 170 -13.59 -6.30 -9.61
CA CYS A 170 -12.35 -7.07 -9.63
C CYS A 170 -11.19 -6.29 -10.27
N LEU A 171 -11.47 -5.37 -11.22
CA LEU A 171 -10.48 -4.47 -11.82
C LEU A 171 -9.74 -3.62 -10.78
N THR A 172 -10.44 -3.17 -9.73
CA THR A 172 -9.85 -2.36 -8.66
C THR A 172 -8.78 -3.15 -7.92
N TYR A 173 -9.11 -4.37 -7.49
CA TYR A 173 -8.17 -5.23 -6.78
C TYR A 173 -7.03 -5.71 -7.67
N THR A 174 -7.29 -5.99 -8.95
CA THR A 174 -6.24 -6.39 -9.88
C THR A 174 -5.23 -5.26 -10.12
N LYS A 175 -5.70 -4.00 -10.23
CA LYS A 175 -4.81 -2.83 -10.30
C LYS A 175 -4.01 -2.64 -9.01
N GLU A 176 -4.62 -2.84 -7.85
CA GLU A 176 -3.93 -2.79 -6.56
C GLU A 176 -2.84 -3.87 -6.48
N CYS A 177 -3.16 -5.10 -6.89
CA CYS A 177 -2.24 -6.22 -6.95
C CYS A 177 -1.01 -5.88 -7.79
N PHE A 178 -1.23 -5.35 -9.01
CA PHE A 178 -0.16 -4.94 -9.91
C PHE A 178 0.78 -3.92 -9.26
N GLY A 179 0.22 -2.89 -8.62
CA GLY A 179 0.99 -1.88 -7.91
C GLY A 179 1.82 -2.46 -6.76
N LYS A 180 1.19 -3.23 -5.86
CA LYS A 180 1.88 -3.84 -4.72
C LYS A 180 2.91 -4.87 -5.13
N TYR A 181 2.67 -5.64 -6.19
CA TYR A 181 3.58 -6.64 -6.72
C TYR A 181 4.84 -5.99 -7.27
N ARG A 182 4.68 -4.93 -8.07
CA ARG A 182 5.79 -4.12 -8.57
C ARG A 182 6.61 -3.51 -7.42
N ASP A 183 5.95 -2.97 -6.40
CA ASP A 183 6.60 -2.44 -5.21
C ASP A 183 7.37 -3.50 -4.43
N ALA A 184 6.86 -4.72 -4.35
CA ALA A 184 7.54 -5.85 -3.72
C ALA A 184 8.81 -6.23 -4.49
N ILE A 185 8.78 -6.22 -5.82
CA ILE A 185 9.96 -6.43 -6.67
C ILE A 185 11.01 -5.34 -6.41
N ILE A 186 10.63 -4.06 -6.44
CA ILE A 186 11.55 -2.94 -6.25
C ILE A 186 12.20 -2.99 -4.86
N LYS A 187 11.45 -3.37 -3.83
CA LYS A 187 11.99 -3.47 -2.46
C LYS A 187 12.90 -4.68 -2.26
N CYS A 188 12.86 -5.63 -3.19
CA CYS A 188 13.76 -6.77 -3.32
C CYS A 188 14.96 -6.43 -4.25
N LEU A 189 15.36 -5.15 -4.35
CA LEU A 189 16.63 -4.74 -4.97
C LEU A 189 17.79 -5.05 -4.00
N GLY A 190 18.19 -6.33 -3.86
CA GLY A 190 19.25 -6.78 -2.95
C GLY A 190 19.32 -8.31 -2.77
N ASP A 191 19.94 -8.78 -1.69
CA ASP A 191 19.98 -10.21 -1.34
C ASP A 191 18.65 -10.67 -0.73
N CYS A 192 17.69 -10.99 -1.60
CA CYS A 192 16.34 -11.43 -1.25
C CYS A 192 15.93 -12.68 -2.06
N SER A 193 16.91 -13.50 -2.45
CA SER A 193 16.71 -14.67 -3.33
C SER A 193 15.54 -15.57 -2.89
N HIS A 194 15.38 -15.78 -1.60
CA HIS A 194 14.28 -16.55 -1.03
C HIS A 194 12.91 -15.87 -1.17
N PHE A 195 12.81 -14.58 -0.80
CA PHE A 195 11.58 -13.82 -0.99
C PHE A 195 11.19 -13.75 -2.47
N TYR A 196 12.16 -13.57 -3.36
CA TYR A 196 11.97 -13.58 -4.80
C TYR A 196 11.37 -14.91 -5.31
N SER A 197 11.86 -16.04 -4.81
CA SER A 197 11.30 -17.36 -5.17
C SER A 197 9.83 -17.46 -4.79
N VAL A 198 9.47 -17.02 -3.58
CA VAL A 198 8.08 -17.07 -3.09
C VAL A 198 7.19 -16.07 -3.84
N LEU A 199 7.72 -14.90 -4.19
CA LEU A 199 7.03 -13.90 -5.01
C LEU A 199 6.77 -14.39 -6.45
N THR A 200 7.69 -15.18 -7.00
CA THR A 200 7.52 -15.85 -8.29
C THR A 200 6.42 -16.91 -8.22
N GLU A 201 6.37 -17.67 -7.12
CA GLU A 201 5.28 -18.63 -6.89
C GLU A 201 3.93 -17.93 -6.75
N PHE A 202 3.87 -16.80 -6.03
CA PHE A 202 2.68 -15.95 -5.96
C PHE A 202 2.22 -15.54 -7.36
N LYS A 203 3.13 -15.02 -8.20
CA LYS A 203 2.82 -14.62 -9.58
C LYS A 203 2.17 -15.76 -10.36
N ARG A 204 2.80 -16.94 -10.34
CA ARG A 204 2.28 -18.14 -11.01
C ARG A 204 0.87 -18.47 -10.52
N LYS A 205 0.64 -18.51 -9.21
CA LYS A 205 -0.69 -18.81 -8.64
C LYS A 205 -1.73 -17.77 -9.00
N PHE A 206 -1.37 -16.49 -8.94
CA PHE A 206 -2.26 -15.39 -9.32
C PHE A 206 -2.71 -15.53 -10.77
N GLU A 207 -1.77 -15.77 -11.68
CA GLU A 207 -2.04 -15.94 -13.11
C GLU A 207 -2.84 -17.23 -13.39
N GLU A 208 -2.38 -18.38 -12.91
CA GLU A 208 -3.00 -19.66 -13.22
C GLU A 208 -4.40 -19.80 -12.61
N GLU A 209 -4.55 -19.46 -11.33
CA GLU A 209 -5.84 -19.66 -10.64
C GLU A 209 -6.88 -18.63 -11.08
N LEU A 210 -6.47 -17.39 -11.39
CA LEU A 210 -7.40 -16.34 -11.80
C LEU A 210 -7.67 -16.28 -13.31
N SER A 211 -6.77 -16.79 -14.15
CA SER A 211 -7.00 -16.81 -15.61
C SER A 211 -8.26 -17.57 -16.01
N SER A 212 -8.68 -18.57 -15.23
CA SER A 212 -9.91 -19.32 -15.48
C SER A 212 -11.19 -18.49 -15.43
N TYR A 213 -11.13 -17.29 -14.84
CA TYR A 213 -12.28 -16.39 -14.72
C TYR A 213 -12.50 -15.51 -15.95
N THR A 214 -11.52 -15.40 -16.86
CA THR A 214 -11.64 -14.56 -18.07
C THR A 214 -12.80 -14.96 -18.97
N GLU A 215 -13.19 -16.24 -18.94
CA GLU A 215 -14.31 -16.76 -19.72
C GLU A 215 -15.67 -16.47 -19.09
N LYS A 216 -15.71 -16.16 -17.79
CA LYS A 216 -16.94 -16.17 -16.98
C LYS A 216 -17.32 -14.80 -16.44
N SER A 217 -16.34 -13.95 -16.12
CA SER A 217 -16.57 -12.59 -15.60
C SER A 217 -16.81 -11.61 -16.74
N ILE A 218 -17.74 -10.68 -16.58
CA ILE A 218 -18.00 -9.61 -17.56
C ILE A 218 -16.97 -8.48 -17.37
N GLN A 219 -16.66 -8.13 -16.11
CA GLN A 219 -15.75 -7.04 -15.75
C GLN A 219 -14.26 -7.42 -15.85
N CYS A 220 -13.91 -8.67 -15.56
CA CYS A 220 -12.54 -9.20 -15.61
C CYS A 220 -12.33 -10.26 -16.68
N LYS A 221 -12.93 -10.05 -17.85
CA LYS A 221 -12.80 -10.95 -19.00
C LYS A 221 -11.44 -10.95 -19.71
N TYR A 222 -10.60 -9.95 -19.42
CA TYR A 222 -9.33 -9.76 -20.12
C TYR A 222 -8.20 -10.48 -19.38
N LYS A 223 -7.49 -11.36 -20.09
CA LYS A 223 -6.40 -12.15 -19.51
C LYS A 223 -5.24 -11.26 -19.05
N GLU A 224 -4.99 -10.20 -19.79
CA GLU A 224 -3.95 -9.20 -19.53
C GLU A 224 -4.10 -8.52 -18.16
N LEU A 225 -5.29 -8.56 -17.55
CA LEU A 225 -5.49 -8.09 -16.18
C LEU A 225 -4.71 -8.95 -15.19
N PHE A 226 -4.62 -10.25 -15.42
CA PHE A 226 -3.99 -11.18 -14.50
C PHE A 226 -2.49 -11.36 -14.74
N GLU A 227 -1.97 -10.85 -15.85
CA GLU A 227 -0.55 -10.93 -16.21
C GLU A 227 0.28 -9.94 -15.39
N LEU A 228 1.08 -10.46 -14.46
CA LEU A 228 1.96 -9.65 -13.64
C LEU A 228 3.30 -9.44 -14.35
N PRO A 229 3.96 -8.28 -14.17
CA PRO A 229 5.17 -7.96 -14.90
C PRO A 229 6.33 -8.87 -14.47
N ASP A 230 7.26 -9.17 -15.37
CA ASP A 230 8.47 -9.89 -15.01
C ASP A 230 9.42 -9.03 -14.18
N TYR A 231 10.18 -9.69 -13.29
CA TYR A 231 11.19 -9.03 -12.45
C TYR A 231 12.14 -8.15 -13.27
N GLY A 232 12.74 -8.71 -14.32
CA GLY A 232 13.69 -7.97 -15.16
C GLY A 232 13.07 -6.75 -15.84
N VAL A 233 11.78 -6.77 -16.15
CA VAL A 233 11.06 -5.63 -16.73
C VAL A 233 10.86 -4.54 -15.68
N VAL A 234 10.33 -4.90 -14.51
CA VAL A 234 10.10 -3.94 -13.41
C VAL A 234 11.40 -3.23 -13.00
N ILE A 235 12.50 -3.98 -12.90
CA ILE A 235 13.79 -3.45 -12.48
C ILE A 235 14.35 -2.46 -13.52
N LYS A 236 14.34 -2.84 -14.80
CA LYS A 236 14.77 -1.95 -15.90
C LYS A 236 13.95 -0.67 -15.95
N GLU A 237 12.63 -0.77 -15.81
CA GLU A 237 11.75 0.40 -15.76
C GLU A 237 12.04 1.27 -14.54
N HIS A 238 12.21 0.68 -13.36
CA HIS A 238 12.52 1.41 -12.13
C HIS A 238 13.86 2.16 -12.23
N GLU A 239 14.90 1.51 -12.76
CA GLU A 239 16.21 2.14 -13.01
C GLU A 239 16.10 3.26 -14.04
N SER A 240 15.37 3.05 -15.14
CA SER A 240 15.15 4.07 -16.18
C SER A 240 14.42 5.30 -15.63
N VAL A 241 13.38 5.09 -14.82
CA VAL A 241 12.65 6.18 -14.14
C VAL A 241 13.56 6.91 -13.15
N LYS A 242 14.41 6.19 -12.39
CA LYS A 242 15.37 6.80 -11.47
C LYS A 242 16.40 7.66 -12.20
N ILE A 243 16.92 7.17 -13.34
CA ILE A 243 17.84 7.92 -14.20
C ILE A 243 17.16 9.16 -14.74
N MET A 244 15.97 9.03 -15.35
CA MET A 244 15.23 10.17 -15.89
C MET A 244 14.94 11.20 -14.81
N ARG A 245 14.45 10.80 -13.63
CA ARG A 245 14.19 11.73 -12.51
C ARG A 245 15.46 12.46 -12.08
N ASN A 246 16.57 11.76 -11.95
CA ASN A 246 17.84 12.37 -11.55
C ASN A 246 18.40 13.30 -12.63
N THR A 247 18.31 12.95 -13.91
CA THR A 247 18.71 13.80 -15.04
C THR A 247 17.82 15.02 -15.16
N THR A 248 16.50 14.88 -15.04
CA THR A 248 15.55 16.00 -15.05
C THR A 248 15.87 16.99 -13.94
N ILE A 249 16.10 16.53 -12.71
CA ILE A 249 16.51 17.39 -11.59
C ILE A 249 17.89 18.03 -11.86
N SER A 250 18.86 17.26 -12.36
CA SER A 250 20.22 17.74 -12.61
C SER A 250 20.33 18.71 -13.79
N VAL A 251 19.41 18.68 -14.75
CA VAL A 251 19.47 19.52 -15.97
C VAL A 251 18.50 20.68 -15.89
N LEU A 252 17.25 20.48 -15.46
CA LEU A 252 16.29 21.59 -15.38
C LEU A 252 16.64 22.56 -14.25
N PHE A 253 17.11 22.09 -13.09
CA PHE A 253 17.38 22.97 -11.95
C PHE A 253 18.50 24.00 -12.22
N PRO A 254 19.64 23.64 -12.86
CA PRO A 254 20.65 24.62 -13.27
C PRO A 254 20.19 25.51 -14.43
N VAL A 255 19.44 24.96 -15.40
CA VAL A 255 18.94 25.74 -16.54
C VAL A 255 17.97 26.82 -16.08
N PHE A 256 17.04 26.51 -15.16
CA PHE A 256 16.18 27.52 -14.54
C PHE A 256 16.99 28.53 -13.72
N GLY A 257 18.02 28.10 -13.00
CA GLY A 257 18.91 29.01 -12.27
C GLY A 257 19.64 29.99 -13.18
N VAL A 258 20.20 29.52 -14.30
CA VAL A 258 20.86 30.37 -15.31
C VAL A 258 19.85 31.29 -15.98
N PHE A 259 18.66 30.81 -16.32
CA PHE A 259 17.60 31.61 -16.92
C PHE A 259 17.12 32.73 -15.99
N PHE A 260 16.94 32.45 -14.71
CA PHE A 260 16.66 33.46 -13.68
C PHE A 260 17.80 34.48 -13.59
N MET A 261 19.06 34.03 -13.50
CA MET A 261 20.21 34.93 -13.47
C MET A 261 20.26 35.85 -14.70
N LEU A 262 19.91 35.36 -15.89
CA LEU A 262 19.88 36.17 -17.11
C LEU A 262 18.76 37.22 -17.08
N ILE A 263 17.56 36.88 -16.64
CA ILE A 263 16.43 37.82 -16.53
C ILE A 263 16.74 38.97 -15.56
N PHE A 264 17.36 38.66 -14.42
CA PHE A 264 17.69 39.64 -13.38
C PHE A 264 19.06 40.29 -13.54
N SER A 265 19.81 39.94 -14.58
CA SER A 265 21.05 40.63 -14.90
C SER A 265 20.73 42.00 -15.50
N ASP A 266 21.24 43.07 -14.89
CA ASP A 266 21.08 44.49 -15.27
C ASP A 266 21.47 44.82 -16.74
N LYS A 267 22.06 43.86 -17.46
CA LYS A 267 22.42 43.94 -18.88
C LYS A 267 21.23 43.90 -19.84
N LEU A 268 20.05 43.38 -19.45
CA LEU A 268 18.86 43.31 -20.32
C LEU A 268 17.94 44.54 -20.20
N ILE A 269 18.07 45.32 -19.13
CA ILE A 269 17.37 46.60 -18.92
C ILE A 269 17.64 47.62 -20.05
N PRO A 270 18.88 47.83 -20.56
CA PRO A 270 19.10 48.76 -21.67
C PRO A 270 18.54 48.27 -23.01
N ILE A 271 18.46 46.95 -23.23
CA ILE A 271 17.94 46.38 -24.50
C ILE A 271 16.41 46.52 -24.57
N SER A 272 15.71 46.30 -23.45
CA SER A 272 14.26 46.51 -23.38
C SER A 272 13.88 47.98 -23.58
N GLN A 273 14.68 48.92 -23.05
CA GLN A 273 14.52 50.35 -23.30
C GLN A 273 14.71 50.73 -24.78
N GLN A 274 15.73 50.17 -25.46
CA GLN A 274 15.94 50.42 -26.89
C GLN A 274 14.82 49.86 -27.78
N ILE A 275 14.24 48.70 -27.43
CA ILE A 275 13.11 48.12 -28.16
C ILE A 275 11.85 48.97 -27.94
N LEU A 276 11.59 49.40 -26.70
CA LEU A 276 10.45 50.27 -26.37
C LEU A 276 10.53 51.63 -27.07
N GLU A 277 11.73 52.23 -27.14
CA GLU A 277 11.97 53.46 -27.89
C GLU A 277 11.71 53.27 -29.39
N LYS A 278 12.20 52.16 -29.98
CA LYS A 278 11.92 51.84 -31.38
C LYS A 278 10.42 51.67 -31.66
N ILE A 279 9.69 50.99 -30.78
CA ILE A 279 8.23 50.82 -30.91
C ILE A 279 7.50 52.17 -30.78
N LYS A 280 7.88 53.04 -29.82
CA LYS A 280 7.34 54.40 -29.71
C LYS A 280 7.64 55.25 -30.93
N ARG A 281 8.85 55.16 -31.49
CA ARG A 281 9.25 55.90 -32.70
C ARG A 281 8.43 55.48 -33.92
N THR A 282 8.23 54.17 -34.10
CA THR A 282 7.38 53.62 -35.18
C THR A 282 5.91 54.01 -34.99
N LYS A 283 5.40 53.98 -33.75
CA LYS A 283 4.04 54.46 -33.43
C LYS A 283 3.89 55.95 -33.75
N ASN A 284 4.85 56.79 -33.38
CA ASN A 284 4.79 58.23 -33.65
C ASN A 284 4.95 58.57 -35.14
N MET A 285 5.65 57.74 -35.93
CA MET A 285 5.68 57.87 -37.40
C MET A 285 4.36 57.40 -38.05
N LEU A 286 3.71 56.36 -37.50
CA LEU A 286 2.45 55.83 -38.01
C LEU A 286 1.25 56.75 -37.71
N PHE A 287 1.27 57.44 -36.57
CA PHE A 287 0.18 58.31 -36.09
C PHE A 287 0.49 59.82 -36.18
N GLY A 288 1.65 60.21 -36.71
CA GLY A 288 2.11 61.61 -36.81
C GLY A 288 1.70 62.34 -38.10
N ALA A 289 1.00 61.68 -39.03
CA ALA A 289 0.52 62.27 -40.27
C ALA A 289 -1.01 62.23 -40.31
N GLY A 290 -1.66 63.17 -39.61
CA GLY A 290 -3.11 63.37 -39.73
C GLY A 290 -3.79 63.81 -38.44
N GLU A 291 -3.40 64.96 -37.89
CA GLU A 291 -4.29 65.65 -36.95
C GLU A 291 -5.31 66.46 -37.77
N LYS A 292 -6.51 65.89 -37.97
CA LYS A 292 -7.75 66.68 -38.10
C LYS A 292 -9.02 65.88 -37.84
N SER A 293 -9.71 66.34 -36.80
CA SER A 293 -11.16 66.42 -36.59
C SER A 293 -12.00 65.17 -36.24
N ASN A 294 -12.67 65.33 -35.08
CA ASN A 294 -14.00 64.87 -34.67
C ASN A 294 -14.06 63.50 -33.98
N GLU A 295 -14.16 63.46 -32.65
CA GLU A 295 -15.40 63.56 -31.85
C GLU A 295 -16.16 62.22 -31.86
N LEU A 296 -16.06 61.46 -30.75
CA LEU A 296 -17.17 60.87 -29.98
C LEU A 296 -16.69 59.77 -29.01
N LEU A 297 -17.11 59.94 -27.76
CA LEU A 297 -17.40 58.94 -26.72
C LEU A 297 -16.24 58.32 -25.94
N SER A 298 -15.95 59.02 -24.83
CA SER A 298 -15.51 58.44 -23.57
C SER A 298 -16.47 57.36 -23.07
N TYR A 299 -16.06 56.10 -23.14
CA TYR A 299 -16.53 55.04 -22.26
C TYR A 299 -15.30 54.24 -21.80
N THR A 300 -14.68 54.70 -20.71
CA THR A 300 -13.77 53.89 -19.91
C THR A 300 -14.61 53.07 -18.94
N SER A 301 -14.79 51.79 -19.25
CA SER A 301 -15.19 50.76 -18.29
C SER A 301 -13.94 49.96 -17.93
N ASP A 302 -13.60 50.09 -16.65
CA ASP A 302 -13.14 49.06 -15.71
C ASP A 302 -11.96 48.17 -16.11
N ASN A 303 -10.92 48.15 -15.27
CA ASN A 303 -10.97 47.40 -14.01
C ASN A 303 -9.57 47.39 -13.37
N ASP A 304 -9.36 48.19 -12.31
CA ASP A 304 -8.20 48.06 -11.42
C ASP A 304 -8.67 47.48 -10.09
N ASN A 305 -8.02 46.39 -9.69
CA ASN A 305 -8.23 45.60 -8.49
C ASN A 305 -8.21 46.44 -7.21
N ILE A 306 -9.18 46.23 -6.31
CA ILE A 306 -9.03 46.52 -4.88
C ILE A 306 -9.55 45.36 -4.03
N PHE A 307 -8.69 44.98 -3.09
CA PHE A 307 -8.87 44.09 -1.95
C PHE A 307 -10.16 44.31 -1.14
N GLY A 308 -10.65 43.22 -0.54
CA GLY A 308 -11.19 43.27 0.82
C GLY A 308 -12.70 43.03 0.97
N ASP A 309 -13.00 41.84 1.51
CA ASP A 309 -13.79 41.66 2.72
C ASP A 309 -15.33 41.88 2.75
N TYR A 310 -15.98 40.77 3.11
CA TYR A 310 -17.24 40.57 3.83
C TYR A 310 -18.63 40.76 3.16
N GLU A 311 -19.41 39.70 3.40
CA GLU A 311 -20.87 39.61 3.67
C GLU A 311 -21.89 39.63 2.52
N GLU A 312 -22.25 38.41 2.14
CA GLU A 312 -23.62 37.88 1.99
C GLU A 312 -24.75 38.76 2.54
N TYR A 313 -25.59 39.33 1.65
CA TYR A 313 -27.05 39.42 1.88
C TYR A 313 -27.85 39.38 0.56
N SER A 314 -28.92 38.58 0.63
CA SER A 314 -29.94 38.30 -0.37
C SER A 314 -30.92 39.46 -0.60
N ILE A 315 -31.29 39.74 -1.87
CA ILE A 315 -32.55 40.41 -2.21
C ILE A 315 -33.19 39.73 -3.43
N ARG A 316 -34.26 38.97 -3.20
CA ARG A 316 -35.31 38.64 -4.20
C ARG A 316 -36.03 39.94 -4.59
N TYR A 317 -36.64 40.05 -5.78
CA TYR A 317 -38.07 40.41 -5.88
C TYR A 317 -38.61 40.22 -7.33
N TYR A 318 -39.64 39.36 -7.50
CA TYR A 318 -40.90 39.49 -8.30
C TYR A 318 -40.83 39.73 -9.84
N SER A 319 -41.77 39.36 -10.72
CA SER A 319 -43.12 38.78 -10.65
C SER A 319 -43.53 38.20 -12.01
N VAL A 320 -44.36 37.15 -11.95
CA VAL A 320 -45.53 36.76 -12.78
C VAL A 320 -45.86 37.62 -14.03
N GLY A 321 -46.13 36.93 -15.15
CA GLY A 321 -46.92 37.42 -16.28
C GLY A 321 -47.50 36.24 -17.09
N ASN A 322 -48.82 36.13 -17.09
CA ASN A 322 -49.66 35.08 -17.69
C ASN A 322 -49.57 34.99 -19.23
N TYR A 323 -49.76 33.78 -19.78
CA TYR A 323 -51.00 33.37 -20.47
C TYR A 323 -51.13 31.85 -20.48
#